data_AF-A0A3N0IP70-F1
#
_entry.id   AF-A0A3N0IP70-F1
#
_cell.length_a   1.000
_cell.length_b   1.000
_cell.length_c   1.000
_cell.angle_alpha   90.00
_cell.angle_beta   90.00
_cell.angle_gamma   90.00
#
_symmetry.space_group_name_H-M   'P 1'
#
loop_
_entity.id
_entity.type
_entity.pdbx_description
1 polymer ?
#
loop_
_entity_poly.entity_id
_entity_poly.type
_entity_poly.pdbx_seq_one_letter_code
_entity_poly.pdbx_strand_id
1 'polypeptide(L)'
;MLFLLTGDVQIGKTRWLERLAAELAAEGVTVAGVVAPGVWRADGAGSFEKLGIDNVLLPQGERVPFARRRDLAMAEGTFDPTSQSAAAQLAWEISDDAIAEVNRHFDAIMRTDVSRETSGGPGDAGEASGAFRGLAVVDELGRLELMRDCGLTSAVALLDAGPTARLPHA
;
A
#
# COMPACT_ATOMS: atom_id res chain seq x y z
N MET A 1 8.50 -9.62 11.01
CA MET A 1 7.45 -10.64 11.25
C MET A 1 6.37 -10.31 10.24
N LEU A 2 6.48 -10.94 9.07
CA LEU A 2 5.61 -10.67 7.95
C LEU A 2 4.24 -11.34 8.16
N PHE A 3 3.17 -10.56 8.04
CA PHE A 3 1.80 -11.08 8.00
C PHE A 3 1.29 -11.06 6.56
N LEU A 4 0.92 -12.23 6.05
CA LEU A 4 0.30 -12.35 4.72
C LEU A 4 -1.21 -12.57 4.89
N LEU A 5 -2.00 -11.59 4.46
CA LEU A 5 -3.46 -11.70 4.42
C LEU A 5 -3.90 -12.15 3.03
N THR A 6 -4.24 -13.43 2.90
CA THR A 6 -4.72 -14.03 1.64
C THR A 6 -6.12 -14.62 1.81
N GLY A 7 -6.80 -14.86 0.70
CA GLY A 7 -8.14 -15.41 0.63
C GLY A 7 -8.90 -14.90 -0.60
N ASP A 8 -10.13 -15.37 -0.79
CA ASP A 8 -10.93 -15.06 -1.97
C ASP A 8 -11.15 -13.55 -2.17
N VAL A 9 -11.49 -13.20 -3.41
CA VAL A 9 -11.82 -11.83 -3.79
C VAL A 9 -13.07 -11.38 -3.02
N GLN A 10 -13.04 -10.15 -2.47
CA GLN A 10 -14.16 -9.51 -1.77
C GLN A 10 -14.60 -10.11 -0.41
N ILE A 11 -13.74 -10.88 0.27
CA ILE A 11 -14.03 -11.39 1.63
C ILE A 11 -13.78 -10.38 2.77
N GLY A 12 -13.43 -9.13 2.45
CA GLY A 12 -13.21 -8.07 3.45
C GLY A 12 -11.77 -7.93 3.96
N LYS A 13 -10.76 -8.49 3.28
CA LYS A 13 -9.34 -8.39 3.65
C LYS A 13 -8.90 -6.94 3.89
N THR A 14 -9.07 -6.08 2.90
CA THR A 14 -8.70 -4.65 3.01
C THR A 14 -9.47 -3.94 4.11
N ARG A 15 -10.78 -4.23 4.29
CA ARG A 15 -11.56 -3.61 5.38
C ARG A 15 -11.05 -4.01 6.76
N TRP A 16 -10.65 -5.26 6.92
CA TRP A 16 -10.03 -5.73 8.16
C TRP A 16 -8.68 -5.03 8.39
N LEU A 17 -7.88 -4.87 7.33
CA LEU A 17 -6.58 -4.20 7.39
C LEU A 17 -6.70 -2.70 7.71
N GLU A 18 -7.68 -2.00 7.10
CA GLU A 18 -8.02 -0.61 7.43
C GLU A 18 -8.39 -0.46 8.91
N ARG A 19 -9.21 -1.38 9.44
CA ARG A 19 -9.60 -1.37 10.85
C ARG A 19 -8.40 -1.61 11.76
N LEU A 20 -7.58 -2.62 11.47
CA LEU A 20 -6.38 -2.91 12.25
C LEU A 20 -5.41 -1.73 12.26
N ALA A 21 -5.17 -1.11 11.09
CA ALA A 21 -4.31 0.06 10.96
C ALA A 21 -4.84 1.23 11.82
N ALA A 22 -6.15 1.46 11.82
CA ALA A 22 -6.77 2.51 12.63
C ALA A 22 -6.69 2.22 14.14
N GLU A 23 -6.94 0.97 14.56
CA GLU A 23 -6.83 0.53 15.96
C GLU A 23 -5.40 0.71 16.49
N LEU A 24 -4.40 0.25 15.74
CA LEU A 24 -3.00 0.39 16.10
C LEU A 24 -2.56 1.86 16.14
N ALA A 25 -2.97 2.66 15.16
CA ALA A 25 -2.68 4.09 15.15
C ALA A 25 -3.28 4.81 16.37
N ALA A 26 -4.48 4.43 16.80
CA ALA A 26 -5.13 4.97 18.00
C ALA A 26 -4.39 4.58 19.29
N GLU A 27 -3.67 3.45 19.30
CA GLU A 27 -2.79 3.02 20.39
C GLU A 27 -1.38 3.66 20.33
N GLY A 28 -1.13 4.54 19.35
CA GLY A 28 0.16 5.24 19.19
C GLY A 28 1.21 4.44 18.42
N VAL A 29 0.85 3.31 17.83
CA VAL A 29 1.72 2.54 16.91
C VAL A 29 1.87 3.33 15.61
N THR A 30 3.11 3.46 15.14
CA THR A 30 3.34 4.07 13.82
C THR A 30 2.87 3.13 12.74
N VAL A 31 1.84 3.49 11.98
CA VAL A 31 1.40 2.72 10.81
C VAL A 31 1.75 3.50 9.55
N ALA A 32 2.49 2.86 8.64
CA ALA A 32 2.96 3.47 7.40
C ALA A 32 2.79 2.51 6.22
N GLY A 33 2.70 3.05 5.01
CA GLY A 33 2.52 2.28 3.79
C GLY A 33 1.15 2.55 3.17
N VAL A 34 0.51 1.53 2.59
CA VAL A 34 -0.70 1.71 1.78
C VAL A 34 -1.73 0.62 2.05
N VAL A 35 -2.98 1.04 2.22
CA VAL A 35 -4.17 0.17 2.09
C VAL A 35 -4.90 0.50 0.79
N ALA A 36 -5.54 -0.50 0.18
CA ALA A 36 -6.07 -0.38 -1.18
C ALA A 36 -7.59 -0.62 -1.26
N PRO A 37 -8.43 0.24 -0.64
CA PRO A 37 -9.87 0.04 -0.62
C PRO A 37 -10.49 0.03 -2.03
N GLY A 38 -11.44 -0.87 -2.23
CA GLY A 38 -12.25 -0.88 -3.44
C GLY A 38 -13.16 0.35 -3.53
N VAL A 39 -13.30 0.88 -4.74
CA VAL A 39 -14.31 1.89 -5.10
C VAL A 39 -15.56 1.16 -5.59
N TRP A 40 -16.70 1.42 -4.95
CA TRP A 40 -17.95 0.70 -5.17
C TRP A 40 -19.09 1.63 -5.53
N ARG A 41 -20.00 1.17 -6.38
CA ARG A 41 -21.26 1.84 -6.69
C ARG A 41 -22.42 0.89 -6.45
N ALA A 42 -23.47 1.38 -5.79
CA ALA A 42 -24.72 0.64 -5.67
C ALA A 42 -25.39 0.53 -7.04
N ASP A 43 -25.84 -0.67 -7.40
CA ASP A 43 -26.49 -0.94 -8.70
C ASP A 43 -28.01 -0.67 -8.70
N GLY A 44 -28.57 -0.24 -7.58
CA GLY A 44 -30.00 0.02 -7.41
C GLY A 44 -30.85 -1.24 -7.15
N ALA A 45 -30.27 -2.44 -7.27
CA ALA A 45 -30.92 -3.72 -6.98
C ALA A 45 -30.52 -4.29 -5.60
N GLY A 46 -29.88 -3.47 -4.76
CA GLY A 46 -29.36 -3.88 -3.46
C GLY A 46 -27.99 -4.55 -3.53
N SER A 47 -27.31 -4.49 -4.68
CA SER A 47 -25.97 -5.04 -4.88
C SER A 47 -24.97 -3.91 -5.18
N PHE A 48 -23.68 -4.25 -5.10
CA PHE A 48 -22.57 -3.31 -5.29
C PHE A 48 -21.64 -3.79 -6.39
N GLU A 49 -21.32 -2.88 -7.30
CA GLU A 49 -20.37 -3.09 -8.38
C GLU A 49 -19.02 -2.46 -8.00
N LYS A 50 -17.93 -3.24 -8.06
CA LYS A 50 -16.56 -2.72 -7.90
C LYS A 50 -16.14 -2.03 -9.19
N LEU A 51 -15.84 -0.74 -9.09
CA LEU A 51 -15.46 0.11 -10.23
C LEU A 51 -13.96 0.38 -10.28
N GLY A 52 -13.30 0.31 -9.14
CA GLY A 52 -11.90 0.68 -9.01
C GLY A 52 -11.32 0.32 -7.67
N ILE A 53 -10.11 0.79 -7.46
CA ILE A 53 -9.32 0.67 -6.23
C ILE A 53 -8.66 2.03 -6.03
N ASP A 54 -8.78 2.56 -4.82
CA ASP A 54 -7.97 3.70 -4.39
C ASP A 54 -6.84 3.18 -3.52
N ASN A 55 -5.70 3.87 -3.54
CA ASN A 55 -4.67 3.69 -2.53
C ASN A 55 -4.79 4.80 -1.49
N VAL A 56 -4.79 4.42 -0.21
CA VAL A 56 -4.76 5.35 0.92
C VAL A 56 -3.37 5.32 1.53
N LEU A 57 -2.67 6.44 1.44
CA LEU A 57 -1.30 6.61 1.91
C LEU A 57 -1.27 6.83 3.42
N LEU A 58 -0.57 5.98 4.16
CA LEU A 58 -0.49 6.02 5.62
C LEU A 58 0.83 6.67 6.07
N PRO A 59 0.81 7.51 7.12
CA PRO A 59 -0.31 7.76 8.04
C PRO A 59 -1.24 8.92 7.60
N GLN A 60 -0.95 9.64 6.53
CA GLN A 60 -1.63 10.91 6.20
C GLN A 60 -3.10 10.73 5.80
N GLY A 61 -3.48 9.55 5.30
CA GLY A 61 -4.82 9.25 4.80
C GLY A 61 -5.12 9.86 3.43
N GLU A 62 -4.10 10.34 2.70
CA GLU A 62 -4.24 10.85 1.35
C GLU A 62 -4.70 9.72 0.41
N ARG A 63 -5.64 10.03 -0.49
CA ARG A 63 -6.21 9.05 -1.42
C ARG A 63 -5.72 9.31 -2.84
N VAL A 64 -5.16 8.28 -3.44
CA VAL A 64 -4.74 8.24 -4.84
C VAL A 64 -5.70 7.32 -5.60
N PRO A 65 -6.45 7.81 -6.60
CA PRO A 65 -7.16 6.94 -7.52
C PRO A 65 -6.17 6.03 -8.23
N PHE A 66 -6.17 4.74 -7.90
CA PHE A 66 -5.07 3.86 -8.25
C PHE A 66 -5.40 2.96 -9.44
N ALA A 67 -6.52 2.26 -9.36
CA ALA A 67 -6.96 1.33 -10.39
C ALA A 67 -8.40 1.60 -10.82
N ARG A 68 -8.65 1.58 -12.13
CA ARG A 68 -9.98 1.65 -12.73
C ARG A 68 -10.28 0.33 -13.43
N ARG A 69 -11.51 -0.17 -13.38
CA ARG A 69 -11.86 -1.38 -14.15
C ARG A 69 -11.65 -1.09 -15.65
N ARG A 70 -10.99 -1.99 -16.37
CA ARG A 70 -10.49 -1.72 -17.73
C ARG A 70 -11.60 -1.34 -18.70
N ASP A 71 -12.72 -2.04 -18.68
CA ASP A 71 -13.90 -1.74 -19.50
C ASP A 71 -14.40 -0.31 -19.28
N LEU A 72 -14.44 0.14 -18.01
CA LEU A 72 -14.81 1.51 -17.65
C LEU A 72 -13.77 2.52 -18.12
N ALA A 73 -12.48 2.23 -17.93
CA ALA A 73 -11.40 3.10 -18.39
C ALA A 73 -11.41 3.28 -19.92
N MET A 74 -11.70 2.21 -20.67
CA MET A 74 -11.88 2.26 -22.12
C MET A 74 -13.08 3.12 -22.52
N ALA A 75 -14.22 2.95 -21.84
CA ALA A 75 -15.42 3.75 -22.09
C ALA A 75 -15.23 5.24 -21.74
N GLU A 76 -14.40 5.54 -20.74
CA GLU A 76 -14.05 6.88 -20.27
C GLU A 76 -12.92 7.53 -21.10
N GLY A 77 -12.25 6.78 -21.97
CA GLY A 77 -11.10 7.26 -22.74
C GLY A 77 -9.83 7.48 -21.91
N THR A 78 -9.76 6.88 -20.71
CA THR A 78 -8.62 6.97 -19.78
C THR A 78 -7.69 5.76 -19.84
N PHE A 79 -8.04 4.74 -20.62
CA PHE A 79 -7.19 3.57 -20.86
C PHE A 79 -5.94 3.94 -21.68
N ASP A 80 -4.76 3.66 -21.13
CA ASP A 80 -3.49 3.83 -21.83
C ASP A 80 -2.95 2.45 -22.30
N PRO A 81 -2.89 2.16 -23.60
CA PRO A 81 -2.36 0.90 -24.11
C PRO A 81 -0.86 0.71 -23.85
N THR A 82 -0.14 1.76 -23.46
CA THR A 82 1.29 1.73 -23.15
C THR A 82 1.60 1.55 -21.66
N SER A 83 0.57 1.57 -20.79
CA SER A 83 0.75 1.42 -19.34
C SER A 83 1.26 0.04 -18.94
N GLN A 84 1.90 -0.04 -17.78
CA GLN A 84 2.35 -1.32 -17.20
C GLN A 84 1.19 -2.31 -17.03
N SER A 85 0.02 -1.80 -16.63
CA SER A 85 -1.20 -2.61 -16.43
C SER A 85 -1.77 -3.17 -17.74
N ALA A 86 -1.66 -2.40 -18.84
CA ALA A 86 -2.01 -2.83 -20.19
C ALA A 86 -1.07 -3.95 -20.67
N ALA A 87 0.24 -3.73 -20.56
CA ALA A 87 1.28 -4.71 -20.93
C ALA A 87 1.15 -6.03 -20.16
N ALA A 88 0.75 -5.96 -18.88
CA ALA A 88 0.50 -7.14 -18.04
C ALA A 88 -0.90 -7.76 -18.20
N GLN A 89 -1.74 -7.23 -19.11
CA GLN A 89 -3.08 -7.73 -19.41
C GLN A 89 -3.97 -7.85 -18.15
N LEU A 90 -3.91 -6.86 -17.26
CA LEU A 90 -4.75 -6.83 -16.05
C LEU A 90 -6.22 -6.55 -16.35
N ALA A 91 -7.14 -6.97 -15.48
CA ALA A 91 -8.55 -6.54 -15.57
C ALA A 91 -8.76 -5.06 -15.15
N TRP A 92 -7.70 -4.44 -14.64
CA TRP A 92 -7.65 -3.08 -14.14
C TRP A 92 -6.69 -2.26 -14.99
N GLU A 93 -7.08 -1.04 -15.29
CA GLU A 93 -6.20 0.02 -15.74
C GLU A 93 -5.59 0.70 -14.52
N ILE A 94 -4.26 0.79 -14.47
CA ILE A 94 -3.50 1.47 -13.44
C ILE A 94 -2.57 2.44 -14.16
N SER A 95 -2.74 3.73 -13.88
CA SER A 95 -1.86 4.76 -14.44
C SER A 95 -0.46 4.62 -13.88
N ASP A 96 0.54 4.75 -14.76
CA ASP A 96 1.95 4.75 -14.36
C ASP A 96 2.29 5.95 -13.45
N ASP A 97 1.56 7.07 -13.56
CA ASP A 97 1.71 8.20 -12.65
C ASP A 97 1.22 7.87 -11.23
N ALA A 98 0.11 7.13 -11.11
CA ALA A 98 -0.41 6.67 -9.83
C ALA A 98 0.54 5.66 -9.17
N ILE A 99 1.13 4.76 -9.96
CA ILE A 99 2.22 3.86 -9.51
C ILE A 99 3.41 4.68 -9.01
N ALA A 100 3.85 5.68 -9.78
CA ALA A 100 4.98 6.52 -9.40
C ALA A 100 4.72 7.30 -8.11
N GLU A 101 3.49 7.79 -7.92
CA GLU A 101 3.08 8.47 -6.70
C GLU A 101 3.15 7.58 -5.46
N VAL A 102 2.62 6.36 -5.57
CA VAL A 102 2.66 5.40 -4.47
C VAL A 102 4.09 4.94 -4.18
N ASN A 103 4.91 4.73 -5.20
CA ASN A 103 6.33 4.41 -5.01
C ASN A 103 7.09 5.56 -4.31
N ARG A 104 6.84 6.82 -4.68
CA ARG A 104 7.43 7.99 -3.98
C ARG A 104 7.07 8.00 -2.49
N HIS A 105 5.86 7.56 -2.14
CA HIS A 105 5.43 7.43 -0.75
C HIS A 105 6.25 6.36 -0.01
N PHE A 106 6.41 5.16 -0.59
CA PHE A 106 7.27 4.11 -0.01
C PHE A 106 8.73 4.55 0.11
N ASP A 107 9.28 5.24 -0.88
CA ASP A 107 10.65 5.78 -0.79
C ASP A 107 10.80 6.78 0.37
N ALA A 108 9.77 7.58 0.64
CA ALA A 108 9.78 8.53 1.76
C ALA A 108 9.76 7.81 3.12
N ILE A 109 9.02 6.70 3.24
CA ILE A 109 9.04 5.84 4.42
C ILE A 109 10.46 5.32 4.66
N MET A 110 11.08 4.72 3.64
CA MET A 110 12.43 4.14 3.72
C MET A 110 13.49 5.20 4.07
N ARG A 111 13.44 6.40 3.47
CA ARG A 111 14.39 7.49 3.80
C ARG A 111 14.28 7.97 5.24
N THR A 112 13.07 8.00 5.78
CA THR A 112 12.82 8.43 7.16
C THR A 112 13.39 7.41 8.15
N ASP A 113 13.37 6.13 7.80
CA ASP A 113 13.96 5.05 8.61
C ASP A 113 15.48 5.18 8.68
N VAL A 114 16.15 5.29 7.52
CA VAL A 114 17.61 5.41 7.42
C VAL A 114 18.16 6.65 8.15
N SER A 115 17.47 7.79 8.04
CA SER A 115 17.91 9.05 8.67
C SER A 115 17.91 8.98 10.21
N ARG A 116 17.05 8.14 10.81
CA ARG A 116 17.01 7.95 12.27
C ARG A 116 18.05 6.94 12.76
N GLU A 117 18.31 5.89 11.98
CA GLU A 117 19.38 4.94 12.30
C GLU A 117 20.75 5.61 12.31
N THR A 118 21.00 6.51 11.36
CA THR A 118 22.26 7.27 11.26
C THR A 118 22.43 8.36 12.32
N SER A 119 21.35 8.80 12.97
CA SER A 119 21.38 9.79 14.06
C SER A 119 21.39 9.18 15.47
N GLY A 120 21.30 7.85 15.59
CA GLY A 120 21.51 7.12 16.83
C GLY A 120 22.99 6.90 17.13
N GLY A 121 23.66 7.88 17.77
CA GLY A 121 25.01 7.70 18.31
C GLY A 121 25.03 6.74 19.52
N PRO A 122 26.19 6.15 19.88
CA PRO A 122 26.32 5.29 21.06
C PRO A 122 26.28 6.15 22.32
N GLY A 123 25.09 6.40 22.84
CA GLY A 123 24.87 7.29 23.97
C GLY A 123 23.69 6.85 24.83
N ASP A 124 24.04 6.26 25.97
CA ASP A 124 23.26 6.13 27.20
C ASP A 124 22.20 5.02 27.30
N ALA A 125 22.59 3.97 28.02
CA ALA A 125 21.69 2.94 28.55
C ALA A 125 20.92 3.52 29.76
N GLY A 126 19.92 4.34 29.47
CA GLY A 126 18.95 4.85 30.43
C GLY A 126 17.54 4.38 30.07
N GLU A 127 16.90 3.67 30.98
CA GLU A 127 15.54 3.13 30.89
C GLU A 127 14.48 4.23 30.64
N ALA A 128 14.26 4.65 29.39
CA ALA A 128 13.06 5.42 28.96
C ALA A 128 12.91 5.54 27.43
N SER A 129 13.34 4.57 26.61
CA SER A 129 13.09 4.62 25.17
C SER A 129 12.41 3.34 24.70
N GLY A 130 11.09 3.31 24.78
CA GLY A 130 10.30 2.30 24.11
C GLY A 130 10.66 2.32 22.63
N ALA A 131 11.36 1.29 22.17
CA ALA A 131 11.64 1.08 20.75
C ALA A 131 10.34 1.31 19.98
N PHE A 132 10.29 2.36 19.17
CA PHE A 132 9.12 2.70 18.37
C PHE A 132 8.81 1.50 17.47
N ARG A 133 7.75 0.76 17.78
CA ARG A 133 7.29 -0.39 16.99
C ARG A 133 6.30 0.15 15.96
N GLY A 134 6.65 0.08 14.69
CA GLY A 134 5.75 0.42 13.59
C GLY A 134 5.27 -0.79 12.80
N LEU A 135 4.11 -0.65 12.17
CA LEU A 135 3.57 -1.59 11.20
C LEU A 135 3.73 -0.99 9.79
N ALA A 136 4.42 -1.72 8.92
CA ALA A 136 4.41 -1.46 7.48
C ALA A 136 3.23 -2.19 6.85
N VAL A 137 2.46 -1.48 6.05
CA VAL A 137 1.29 -2.02 5.35
C VAL A 137 1.54 -1.95 3.86
N VAL A 138 1.46 -3.08 3.18
CA VAL A 138 1.47 -3.17 1.72
C VAL A 138 0.26 -4.01 1.32
N ASP A 139 -0.72 -3.38 0.68
CA ASP A 139 -1.94 -4.03 0.21
C ASP A 139 -1.96 -4.17 -1.32
N GLU A 140 -2.71 -5.17 -1.82
CA GLU A 140 -2.93 -5.46 -3.25
C GLU A 140 -1.66 -5.66 -4.11
N LEU A 141 -0.64 -6.36 -3.60
CA LEU A 141 0.47 -6.87 -4.43
C LEU A 141 -0.04 -7.92 -5.42
N GLY A 142 0.25 -7.73 -6.70
CA GLY A 142 -0.32 -8.51 -7.77
C GLY A 142 0.70 -8.97 -8.81
N ARG A 143 0.21 -9.18 -10.04
CA ARG A 143 1.03 -9.71 -11.14
C ARG A 143 2.14 -8.75 -11.58
N LEU A 144 2.00 -7.44 -11.36
CA LEU A 144 3.04 -6.48 -11.72
C LEU A 144 4.27 -6.72 -10.84
N GLU A 145 4.06 -6.73 -9.52
CA GLU A 145 5.13 -6.83 -8.55
C GLU A 145 5.70 -8.26 -8.49
N LEU A 146 4.83 -9.26 -8.50
CA LEU A 146 5.23 -10.65 -8.22
C LEU A 146 5.75 -11.42 -9.45
N MET A 147 5.50 -10.93 -10.67
CA MET A 147 5.81 -11.68 -11.90
C MET A 147 6.51 -10.85 -12.99
N ARG A 148 6.56 -9.53 -12.86
CA ARG A 148 7.01 -8.63 -13.94
C ARG A 148 8.04 -7.61 -13.47
N ASP A 149 8.44 -7.65 -12.20
CA ASP A 149 9.38 -6.71 -11.58
C ASP A 149 9.02 -5.24 -11.82
N CYS A 150 7.71 -4.94 -11.82
CA CYS A 150 7.16 -3.61 -12.09
C CYS A 150 6.01 -3.27 -11.12
N GLY A 151 5.33 -2.13 -11.32
CA GLY A 151 4.31 -1.66 -10.38
C GLY A 151 4.91 -1.06 -9.11
N LEU A 152 4.47 -1.51 -7.93
CA LEU A 152 4.90 -1.00 -6.62
C LEU A 152 6.30 -1.49 -6.19
N THR A 153 7.30 -1.23 -7.03
CA THR A 153 8.70 -1.67 -6.83
C THR A 153 9.32 -1.18 -5.52
N SER A 154 9.00 0.04 -5.06
CA SER A 154 9.49 0.55 -3.77
C SER A 154 8.86 -0.19 -2.58
N ALA A 155 7.62 -0.66 -2.72
CA ALA A 155 6.97 -1.49 -1.71
C ALA A 155 7.66 -2.86 -1.61
N VAL A 156 7.97 -3.48 -2.76
CA VAL A 156 8.74 -4.73 -2.81
C VAL A 156 10.13 -4.55 -2.20
N ALA A 157 10.83 -3.47 -2.52
CA ALA A 157 12.14 -3.16 -1.94
C ALA A 157 12.08 -2.98 -0.41
N LEU A 158 11.01 -2.37 0.12
CA LEU A 158 10.78 -2.26 1.55
C LEU A 158 10.61 -3.64 2.19
N LEU A 159 9.84 -4.54 1.57
CA LEU A 159 9.64 -5.90 2.06
C LEU A 159 10.92 -6.74 1.99
N ASP A 160 11.71 -6.59 0.91
CA ASP A 160 13.00 -7.27 0.73
C ASP A 160 14.06 -6.83 1.74
N ALA A 161 14.04 -5.55 2.15
CA ALA A 161 14.90 -5.03 3.21
C ALA A 161 14.60 -5.68 4.57
N GLY A 162 13.37 -6.15 4.77
CA GLY A 162 12.92 -6.81 5.99
C GLY A 162 12.88 -5.88 7.21
N PRO A 163 12.95 -6.45 8.43
CA PRO A 163 12.82 -5.67 9.67
C PRO A 163 13.86 -4.56 9.83
N THR A 164 13.40 -3.35 10.15
CA THR A 164 14.23 -2.20 10.54
C THR A 164 14.01 -1.81 12.01
N ALA A 165 14.80 -0.88 12.55
CA ALA A 165 14.60 -0.40 13.92
C ALA A 165 13.22 0.26 14.15
N ARG A 166 12.63 0.86 13.11
CA ARG A 166 11.31 1.51 13.15
C ARG A 166 10.18 0.57 12.71
N LEU A 167 10.47 -0.32 11.77
CA LEU A 167 9.55 -1.33 11.26
C LEU A 167 10.10 -2.72 11.63
N PRO A 168 10.11 -3.10 12.92
CA PRO A 168 10.70 -4.36 13.38
C PRO A 168 9.94 -5.59 12.87
N HIS A 169 8.82 -5.37 12.19
CA HIS A 169 7.96 -6.41 11.67
C HIS A 169 7.75 -6.36 10.16
N ALA A 170 8.44 -5.49 9.42
CA ALA A 170 8.53 -5.59 7.96
C ALA A 170 9.05 -6.99 7.54
#